data_AF-A0A7S3BRP1-F1
#
_entry.id   AF-A0A7S3BRP1-F1
#
_cell.length_a   1.000
_cell.length_b   1.000
_cell.length_c   1.000
_cell.angle_alpha   90.00
_cell.angle_beta   90.00
_cell.angle_gamma   90.00
#
_symmetry.space_group_name_H-M   'P 1'
#
loop_
_entity.id
_entity.type
_entity.pdbx_description
1 polymer ?
#
loop_
_entity_poly.entity_id
_entity_poly.type
_entity_poly.pdbx_seq_one_letter_code
_entity_poly.pdbx_strand_id
1 'polypeptide(L)'
;VGSKGRSLGETRRVGGDVVADNGGGAVGSKAAFTSAVAAILQGELLSTIRTQGAKASTTVQPFTLLTLDVPEAGAATIEAMVVASAESEEIEYRVEGAAHPTVANKSVTLRALPPVLVLHLNRFAFGALGGAKRSAPVRLPAELRPPAAALSSGKKGQRAAGVYELKAVVCHRGSSLGSGHYVADVRTTHGGWLRCDDARIDE
;
A
#
# COMPACT_ATOMS: atom_id res chain seq x y z
N VAL A 1 -34.74 -8.90 -11.24
CA VAL A 1 -34.75 -7.58 -10.58
C VAL A 1 -33.33 -7.29 -10.13
N GLY A 2 -32.59 -6.50 -10.91
CA GLY A 2 -31.15 -6.27 -10.71
C GLY A 2 -30.89 -5.22 -9.62
N SER A 3 -29.97 -5.51 -8.71
CA SER A 3 -29.48 -4.54 -7.73
C SER A 3 -28.28 -3.79 -8.33
N LYS A 4 -28.41 -2.47 -8.45
CA LYS A 4 -27.31 -1.56 -8.76
C LYS A 4 -26.53 -1.30 -7.48
N GLY A 5 -25.30 -1.81 -7.38
CA GLY A 5 -24.33 -1.38 -6.39
C GLY A 5 -23.84 0.03 -6.72
N ARG A 6 -24.09 0.99 -5.83
CA ARG A 6 -23.59 2.37 -5.93
C ARG A 6 -22.14 2.39 -5.48
N SER A 7 -21.22 2.76 -6.37
CA SER A 7 -19.87 3.20 -5.99
C SER A 7 -19.95 4.65 -5.49
N LEU A 8 -19.46 4.88 -4.28
CA LEU A 8 -19.19 6.19 -3.71
C LEU A 8 -17.68 6.27 -3.53
N GLY A 9 -17.06 7.21 -4.24
CA GLY A 9 -15.61 7.38 -4.25
C GLY A 9 -15.22 8.52 -5.18
N GLU A 10 -15.66 9.73 -4.86
CA GLU A 10 -15.30 10.97 -5.54
C GLU A 10 -13.77 11.20 -5.45
N THR A 11 -13.04 10.97 -6.54
CA THR A 11 -11.61 11.29 -6.63
C THR A 11 -11.47 12.73 -7.10
N ARG A 12 -11.32 13.63 -6.13
CA ARG A 12 -10.99 15.04 -6.36
C ARG A 12 -9.57 15.10 -6.95
N ARG A 13 -9.47 15.51 -8.22
CA ARG A 13 -8.19 15.76 -8.91
C ARG A 13 -7.42 16.84 -8.15
N VAL A 14 -6.30 16.50 -7.54
CA VAL A 14 -5.24 17.47 -7.23
C VAL A 14 -4.21 17.32 -8.33
N GLY A 15 -4.07 18.38 -9.13
CA GLY A 15 -3.15 18.44 -10.25
C GLY A 15 -1.71 18.15 -9.79
N GLY A 16 -1.07 17.19 -10.46
CA GLY A 16 0.36 16.95 -10.41
C GLY A 16 0.86 16.87 -11.84
N ASP A 17 1.90 17.64 -12.13
CA ASP A 17 2.41 17.91 -13.46
C ASP A 17 2.74 16.63 -14.25
N VAL A 18 2.25 16.57 -15.48
CA VAL A 18 2.65 15.59 -16.49
C VAL A 18 4.01 16.01 -17.03
N VAL A 19 5.08 15.33 -16.60
CA VAL A 19 6.40 15.50 -17.25
C VAL A 19 6.46 14.58 -18.46
N ALA A 20 6.30 15.16 -19.65
CA ALA A 20 6.64 14.53 -20.92
C ALA A 20 8.16 14.55 -21.11
N ASP A 21 8.76 13.40 -21.39
CA ASP A 21 10.17 13.27 -21.75
C ASP A 21 10.38 13.71 -23.20
N ASN A 22 11.07 14.84 -23.40
CA ASN A 22 11.57 15.25 -24.71
C ASN A 22 13.05 15.63 -24.55
N GLY A 23 13.92 14.87 -25.21
CA GLY A 23 15.36 14.93 -25.02
C GLY A 23 16.02 16.23 -25.46
N GLY A 24 17.17 16.51 -24.84
CA GLY A 24 18.19 17.44 -25.36
C GLY A 24 18.40 18.70 -24.52
N GLY A 25 19.19 18.58 -23.44
CA GLY A 25 19.71 19.74 -22.71
C GLY A 25 20.34 19.33 -21.39
N ALA A 26 21.66 19.47 -21.28
CA ALA A 26 22.38 19.29 -20.02
C ALA A 26 21.96 20.39 -19.03
N VAL A 27 20.93 20.12 -18.24
CA VAL A 27 20.55 20.96 -17.10
C VAL A 27 21.21 20.34 -15.88
N GLY A 28 22.08 21.10 -15.22
CA GLY A 28 22.74 20.71 -13.99
C GLY A 28 21.75 20.15 -12.99
N SER A 29 22.05 18.95 -12.48
CA SER A 29 21.25 18.26 -11.46
C SER A 29 21.09 19.18 -10.24
N LYS A 30 19.96 19.89 -10.15
CA LYS A 30 19.46 20.37 -8.87
C LYS A 30 19.14 19.10 -8.08
N ALA A 31 20.01 18.74 -7.14
CA ALA A 31 19.70 17.69 -6.18
C ALA A 31 18.34 18.03 -5.56
N ALA A 32 17.34 17.22 -5.86
CA ALA A 32 16.03 17.36 -5.25
C ALA A 32 16.25 17.20 -3.75
N PHE A 33 15.91 18.23 -2.96
CA PHE A 33 15.95 18.14 -1.51
C PHE A 33 14.90 17.12 -1.08
N THR A 34 15.34 15.89 -0.79
CA THR A 34 14.51 14.87 -0.16
C THR A 34 14.60 15.07 1.35
N SER A 35 13.46 15.09 2.04
CA SER A 35 13.45 15.17 3.50
C SER A 35 14.01 13.87 4.10
N ALA A 36 14.54 13.92 5.33
CA ALA A 36 14.98 12.71 6.04
C ALA A 36 13.85 11.67 6.15
N VAL A 37 12.61 12.12 6.32
CA VAL A 37 11.41 11.27 6.33
C VAL A 37 11.24 10.57 4.99
N ALA A 38 11.34 11.30 3.87
CA ALA A 38 11.23 10.73 2.53
C ALA A 38 12.39 9.76 2.24
N ALA A 39 13.60 10.06 2.69
CA ALA A 39 14.76 9.19 2.51
C ALA A 39 14.61 7.82 3.22
N ILE A 40 13.84 7.76 4.32
CA ILE A 40 13.70 6.55 5.15
C ILE A 40 12.41 5.78 4.82
N LEU A 41 11.30 6.48 4.63
CA LEU A 41 9.95 5.88 4.54
C LEU A 41 9.37 5.86 3.12
N GLN A 42 9.90 6.65 2.19
CA GLN A 42 9.25 6.77 0.89
C GLN A 42 9.64 5.65 -0.08
N GLY A 43 8.64 4.88 -0.51
CA GLY A 43 8.70 4.00 -1.66
C GLY A 43 7.96 4.57 -2.87
N GLU A 44 7.88 3.78 -3.93
CA GLU A 44 7.14 4.09 -5.15
C GLU A 44 6.17 2.94 -5.49
N LEU A 45 4.91 3.28 -5.76
CA LEU A 45 3.93 2.42 -6.40
C LEU A 45 3.90 2.69 -7.90
N LEU A 46 3.61 1.65 -8.70
CA LEU A 46 3.37 1.74 -10.13
C LEU A 46 1.93 1.29 -10.41
N SER A 47 1.06 2.26 -10.67
CA SER A 47 -0.28 2.02 -11.19
C SER A 47 -0.20 1.79 -12.70
N THR A 48 -0.78 0.70 -13.18
CA THR A 48 -0.83 0.34 -14.60
C THR A 48 -2.28 0.12 -15.02
N ILE A 49 -2.71 0.80 -16.08
CA ILE A 49 -4.03 0.62 -16.70
C ILE A 49 -3.83 0.06 -18.11
N ARG A 50 -4.48 -1.08 -18.40
CA ARG A 50 -4.45 -1.75 -19.70
C ARG A 50 -5.85 -1.86 -20.26
N THR A 51 -6.08 -1.22 -21.40
CA THR A 51 -7.27 -1.43 -22.24
C THR A 51 -6.91 -2.30 -23.44
N GLN A 52 -7.89 -3.00 -24.01
CA GLN A 52 -7.66 -3.74 -25.25
C GLN A 52 -7.30 -2.79 -26.40
N GLY A 53 -6.22 -3.10 -27.12
CA GLY A 53 -5.82 -2.37 -28.32
C GLY A 53 -5.09 -1.03 -28.10
N ALA A 54 -4.90 -0.58 -26.85
CA ALA A 54 -4.14 0.63 -26.56
C ALA A 54 -2.83 0.34 -25.80
N LYS A 55 -1.90 1.30 -25.86
CA LYS A 55 -0.69 1.27 -25.05
C LYS A 55 -1.07 1.40 -23.57
N ALA A 56 -0.42 0.60 -22.72
CA ALA A 56 -0.63 0.68 -21.27
C ALA A 56 -0.29 2.08 -20.75
N SER A 57 -1.16 2.62 -19.90
CA SER A 57 -0.92 3.85 -19.15
C SER A 57 -0.31 3.49 -17.81
N THR A 58 0.76 4.19 -17.42
CA THR A 58 1.45 3.93 -16.16
C THR A 58 1.69 5.23 -15.39
N THR A 59 1.38 5.21 -14.09
CA THR A 59 1.60 6.34 -13.19
C THR A 59 2.40 5.88 -11.98
N VAL A 60 3.44 6.62 -11.65
CA VAL A 60 4.27 6.39 -10.45
C VAL A 60 3.76 7.29 -9.34
N GLN A 61 3.54 6.72 -8.15
CA GLN A 61 3.05 7.46 -6.99
C GLN A 61 3.92 7.15 -5.77
N PRO A 62 4.35 8.16 -5.00
CA PRO A 62 5.07 7.91 -3.76
C PRO A 62 4.14 7.32 -2.69
N PHE A 63 4.69 6.52 -1.79
CA PHE A 63 3.99 6.08 -0.58
C PHE A 63 4.95 6.08 0.61
N THR A 64 4.44 6.32 1.81
CA THR A 64 5.19 6.19 3.08
C THR A 64 4.64 5.08 3.96
N LEU A 65 3.42 4.62 3.65
CA LEU A 65 2.68 3.59 4.38
C LEU A 65 1.84 2.82 3.36
N LEU A 66 1.91 1.49 3.42
CA LEU A 66 1.11 0.59 2.58
C LEU A 66 -0.06 0.05 3.40
N THR A 67 -1.28 0.34 2.95
CA THR A 67 -2.50 -0.19 3.56
C THR A 67 -2.82 -1.56 2.97
N LEU A 68 -3.07 -2.53 3.85
CA LEU A 68 -3.37 -3.91 3.49
C LEU A 68 -4.74 -4.30 4.05
N ASP A 69 -5.62 -4.81 3.20
CA ASP A 69 -6.97 -5.20 3.61
C ASP A 69 -6.95 -6.55 4.35
N VAL A 70 -7.38 -6.52 5.60
CA VAL A 70 -7.54 -7.74 6.41
C VAL A 70 -8.79 -8.46 5.93
N PRO A 71 -8.77 -9.77 5.65
CA PRO A 71 -9.96 -10.49 5.22
C PRO A 71 -11.02 -10.52 6.33
N GLU A 72 -12.27 -10.74 5.93
CA GLU A 72 -13.40 -10.77 6.87
C GLU A 72 -13.39 -12.01 7.76
N ALA A 73 -12.90 -13.14 7.24
CA ALA A 73 -12.85 -14.41 7.95
C ALA A 73 -11.54 -15.16 7.63
N GLY A 74 -11.23 -16.15 8.47
CA GLY A 74 -10.03 -16.97 8.35
C GLY A 74 -8.78 -16.29 8.93
N ALA A 75 -7.62 -16.87 8.61
CA ALA A 75 -6.32 -16.33 8.97
C ALA A 75 -5.61 -15.81 7.72
N ALA A 76 -4.84 -14.73 7.87
CA ALA A 76 -4.04 -14.15 6.78
C ALA A 76 -2.56 -14.08 7.14
N THR A 77 -1.71 -13.99 6.13
CA THR A 77 -0.30 -13.63 6.29
C THR A 77 -0.05 -12.29 5.62
N ILE A 78 0.99 -11.57 6.05
CA ILE A 78 1.39 -10.30 5.45
C ILE A 78 1.71 -10.49 3.95
N GLU A 79 2.40 -11.58 3.61
CA GLU A 79 2.76 -11.89 2.22
C GLU A 79 1.52 -12.04 1.33
N ALA A 80 0.51 -12.79 1.78
CA ALA A 80 -0.73 -12.98 1.04
C ALA A 80 -1.47 -11.66 0.84
N MET A 81 -1.53 -10.82 1.88
CA MET A 81 -2.17 -9.51 1.80
C MET A 81 -1.42 -8.54 0.87
N VAL A 82 -0.08 -8.58 0.86
CA VAL A 82 0.73 -7.78 -0.07
C VAL A 82 0.51 -8.23 -1.51
N VAL A 83 0.42 -9.53 -1.77
CA VAL A 83 0.06 -10.06 -3.10
C VAL A 83 -1.34 -9.60 -3.51
N ALA A 84 -2.34 -9.76 -2.63
CA ALA A 84 -3.71 -9.33 -2.89
C ALA A 84 -3.80 -7.83 -3.23
N SER A 85 -3.03 -6.98 -2.55
CA SER A 85 -2.98 -5.54 -2.83
C SER A 85 -2.47 -5.17 -4.24
N ALA A 86 -1.78 -6.12 -4.91
CA ALA A 86 -1.22 -5.94 -6.24
C ALA A 86 -1.98 -6.70 -7.34
N GLU A 87 -3.06 -7.41 -6.99
CA GLU A 87 -3.90 -8.10 -7.96
C GLU A 87 -4.55 -7.11 -8.93
N SER A 88 -4.81 -7.59 -10.15
CA SER A 88 -5.48 -6.77 -11.17
C SER A 88 -6.99 -6.77 -10.94
N GLU A 89 -7.59 -5.60 -11.04
CA GLU A 89 -9.03 -5.40 -10.99
C GLU A 89 -9.54 -4.84 -12.32
N GLU A 90 -10.75 -5.24 -12.70
CA GLU A 90 -11.46 -4.63 -13.83
C GLU A 90 -12.10 -3.31 -13.39
N ILE A 91 -11.86 -2.27 -14.18
CA ILE A 91 -12.44 -0.94 -13.96
C ILE A 91 -13.10 -0.43 -15.23
N GLU A 92 -14.12 0.41 -15.06
CA GLU A 92 -14.61 1.25 -16.14
C GLU A 92 -13.62 2.40 -16.37
N TYR A 93 -13.08 2.50 -17.57
CA TYR A 93 -12.06 3.47 -17.94
C TYR A 93 -12.44 4.20 -19.22
N ARG A 94 -12.37 5.53 -19.18
CA ARG A 94 -12.62 6.37 -20.34
C ARG A 94 -11.29 6.71 -21.02
N VAL A 95 -11.06 6.13 -22.19
CA VAL A 95 -9.94 6.50 -23.05
C VAL A 95 -10.19 7.89 -23.64
N GLU A 96 -9.16 8.72 -23.66
CA GLU A 96 -9.26 10.06 -24.25
C GLU A 96 -9.63 9.97 -25.74
N GLY A 97 -10.63 10.75 -26.17
CA GLY A 97 -11.18 10.69 -27.54
C GLY A 97 -12.19 9.57 -27.78
N ALA A 98 -12.41 8.63 -26.84
CA ALA A 98 -13.44 7.61 -26.98
C ALA A 98 -14.84 8.13 -26.60
N ALA A 99 -15.84 7.76 -27.39
CA ALA A 99 -17.24 8.12 -27.15
C ALA A 99 -17.80 7.45 -25.88
N HIS A 100 -17.39 6.20 -25.63
CA HIS A 100 -17.89 5.37 -24.54
C HIS A 100 -16.75 4.90 -23.63
N PRO A 101 -17.01 4.71 -22.32
CA PRO A 101 -16.09 4.01 -21.44
C PRO A 101 -15.85 2.57 -21.92
N THR A 102 -14.67 2.05 -21.58
CA THR A 102 -14.22 0.70 -21.90
C THR A 102 -13.83 -0.02 -20.62
N VAL A 103 -13.86 -1.35 -20.62
CA VAL A 103 -13.31 -2.13 -19.52
C VAL A 103 -11.77 -2.12 -19.62
N ALA A 104 -11.11 -1.76 -18.53
CA ALA A 104 -9.66 -1.81 -18.40
C ALA A 104 -9.25 -2.67 -17.21
N ASN A 105 -8.09 -3.30 -17.30
CA ASN A 105 -7.45 -3.93 -16.16
C ASN A 105 -6.50 -2.93 -15.49
N LYS A 106 -6.72 -2.67 -14.20
CA LYS A 106 -5.88 -1.82 -13.38
C LYS A 106 -5.13 -2.67 -12.35
N SER A 107 -3.85 -2.42 -12.18
CA SER A 107 -3.05 -3.00 -11.09
C SER A 107 -2.14 -1.96 -10.48
N VAL A 108 -1.80 -2.14 -9.21
CA VAL A 108 -0.87 -1.28 -8.47
C VAL A 108 0.22 -2.16 -7.89
N THR A 109 1.45 -2.00 -8.35
CA THR A 109 2.59 -2.84 -7.92
C THR A 109 3.65 -2.02 -7.21
N LEU A 110 4.47 -2.69 -6.39
CA LEU A 110 5.60 -2.07 -5.68
C LEU A 110 6.76 -1.87 -6.66
N ARG A 111 7.06 -0.61 -6.97
CA ARG A 111 8.14 -0.24 -7.92
C ARG A 111 9.49 -0.06 -7.23
N ALA A 112 9.48 0.61 -6.08
CA ALA A 112 10.65 0.81 -5.24
C ALA A 112 10.20 0.73 -3.77
N LEU A 113 11.00 0.06 -2.96
CA LEU A 113 10.70 -0.11 -1.54
C LEU A 113 11.58 0.80 -0.67
N PRO A 114 11.03 1.34 0.43
CA PRO A 114 11.76 2.20 1.35
C PRO A 114 12.69 1.40 2.27
N PRO A 115 13.76 1.98 2.81
CA PRO A 115 14.56 1.36 3.87
C PRO A 115 13.74 0.89 5.07
N VAL A 116 12.70 1.65 5.45
CA VAL A 116 11.74 1.27 6.50
C VAL A 116 10.34 1.19 5.88
N LEU A 117 9.78 -0.02 5.85
CA LEU A 117 8.45 -0.29 5.33
C LEU A 117 7.41 -0.25 6.46
N VAL A 118 6.43 0.65 6.35
CA VAL A 118 5.30 0.73 7.28
C VAL A 118 4.08 0.08 6.64
N LEU A 119 3.54 -0.93 7.32
CA LEU A 119 2.32 -1.64 6.92
C LEU A 119 1.17 -1.28 7.84
N HIS A 120 0.07 -0.79 7.27
CA HIS A 120 -1.16 -0.56 7.98
C HIS A 120 -2.17 -1.65 7.65
N LEU A 121 -2.59 -2.42 8.66
CA LEU A 121 -3.62 -3.44 8.48
C LEU A 121 -5.00 -2.77 8.60
N ASN A 122 -5.72 -2.67 7.50
CA ASN A 122 -7.05 -2.09 7.44
C ASN A 122 -8.06 -3.01 8.15
N ARG A 123 -8.14 -2.86 9.47
CA ARG A 123 -9.00 -3.66 10.34
C ARG A 123 -10.37 -3.07 10.54
N PHE A 124 -10.69 -1.88 10.03
CA PHE A 124 -11.99 -1.26 10.25
C PHE A 124 -12.75 -1.17 8.94
N ALA A 125 -13.95 -1.74 8.93
CA ALA A 125 -14.84 -1.72 7.79
C ALA A 125 -16.18 -1.11 8.21
N PHE A 126 -16.78 -0.33 7.31
CA PHE A 126 -18.13 0.19 7.46
C PHE A 126 -19.05 -0.54 6.50
N GLY A 127 -20.04 -1.23 7.05
CA GLY A 127 -21.09 -1.90 6.30
C GLY A 127 -22.46 -1.24 6.53
N ALA A 128 -23.50 -1.83 5.94
CA ALA A 128 -24.88 -1.36 6.08
C ALA A 128 -25.37 -1.34 7.54
N LEU A 129 -24.80 -2.19 8.40
CA LEU A 129 -25.12 -2.31 9.83
C LEU A 129 -24.22 -1.46 10.74
N GLY A 130 -23.35 -0.62 10.17
CA GLY A 130 -22.39 0.21 10.89
C GLY A 130 -20.94 -0.26 10.76
N GLY A 131 -20.07 0.30 11.61
CA GLY A 131 -18.65 -0.02 11.63
C GLY A 131 -18.32 -1.25 12.47
N ALA A 132 -17.45 -2.12 11.97
CA ALA A 132 -16.91 -3.26 12.71
C ALA A 132 -15.39 -3.39 12.56
N LYS A 133 -14.74 -3.93 13.60
CA LYS A 133 -13.32 -4.30 13.57
C LYS A 133 -13.16 -5.74 13.07
N ARG A 134 -12.41 -5.93 11.99
CA ARG A 134 -11.94 -7.21 11.47
C ARG A 134 -10.92 -7.83 12.44
N SER A 135 -11.39 -8.84 13.16
CA SER A 135 -10.62 -9.57 14.18
C SER A 135 -9.87 -10.78 13.63
N ALA A 136 -9.93 -11.03 12.31
CA ALA A 136 -9.19 -12.10 11.65
C ALA A 136 -7.71 -12.06 12.06
N PRO A 137 -7.14 -13.20 12.53
CA PRO A 137 -5.74 -13.27 12.92
C PRO A 137 -4.86 -13.05 11.69
N VAL A 138 -3.83 -12.21 11.86
CA VAL A 138 -2.80 -11.95 10.84
C VAL A 138 -1.48 -12.42 11.40
N ARG A 139 -0.84 -13.39 10.74
CA ARG A 139 0.50 -13.85 11.12
C ARG A 139 1.53 -12.82 10.70
N LEU A 140 2.28 -12.32 11.67
CA LEU A 140 3.40 -11.40 11.46
C LEU A 140 4.71 -12.20 11.46
N PRO A 141 5.47 -12.23 10.36
CA PRO A 141 6.76 -12.89 10.34
C PRO A 141 7.83 -12.00 10.99
N ALA A 142 8.86 -12.61 11.60
CA ALA A 142 10.02 -11.87 12.10
C ALA A 142 10.85 -11.26 10.95
N GLU A 143 10.83 -11.92 9.78
CA GLU A 143 11.44 -11.46 8.55
C GLU A 143 10.44 -11.50 7.41
N LEU A 144 10.34 -10.41 6.65
CA LEU A 144 9.47 -10.29 5.48
C LEU A 144 10.32 -10.12 4.23
N ARG A 145 10.26 -11.10 3.33
CA ARG A 145 10.71 -10.91 1.95
C ARG A 145 9.51 -10.47 1.11
N PRO A 146 9.52 -9.26 0.51
CA PRO A 146 8.45 -8.79 -0.35
C PRO A 146 8.15 -9.81 -1.46
N PRO A 147 6.89 -10.28 -1.61
CA PRO A 147 6.55 -11.27 -2.61
C PRO A 147 6.81 -10.76 -4.03
N ALA A 148 7.51 -11.56 -4.85
CA ALA A 148 7.84 -11.18 -6.22
C ALA A 148 6.60 -10.85 -7.07
N ALA A 149 5.46 -11.50 -6.79
CA ALA A 149 4.20 -11.25 -7.48
C ALA A 149 3.64 -9.83 -7.25
N ALA A 150 4.03 -9.16 -6.17
CA ALA A 150 3.63 -7.78 -5.87
C ALA A 150 4.62 -6.73 -6.40
N LEU A 151 5.79 -7.15 -6.89
CA LEU A 151 6.83 -6.26 -7.40
C LEU A 151 6.61 -5.94 -8.88
N SER A 152 6.89 -4.71 -9.28
CA SER A 152 6.89 -4.35 -10.71
C SER A 152 8.05 -5.06 -11.45
N SER A 153 7.83 -5.46 -12.70
CA SER A 153 8.81 -6.22 -13.51
C SER A 153 10.06 -5.43 -13.97
N GLY A 154 10.22 -4.17 -13.56
CA GLY A 154 11.34 -3.31 -13.97
C GLY A 154 12.63 -3.53 -13.16
N LYS A 155 13.76 -3.02 -13.70
CA LYS A 155 15.10 -3.07 -13.05
C LYS A 155 15.11 -2.53 -11.60
N LYS A 156 14.23 -1.58 -11.27
CA LYS A 156 14.06 -1.06 -9.90
C LYS A 156 13.32 -2.04 -8.98
N GLY A 157 12.30 -2.73 -9.47
CA GLY A 157 11.57 -3.76 -8.72
C GLY A 157 12.43 -4.97 -8.38
N GLN A 158 13.35 -5.35 -9.27
CA GLN A 158 14.31 -6.44 -9.01
C GLN A 158 15.41 -6.08 -8.00
N ARG A 159 15.77 -4.79 -7.88
CA ARG A 159 16.72 -4.32 -6.85
C ARG A 159 16.11 -4.21 -5.45
N ALA A 160 14.80 -4.36 -5.32
CA ALA A 160 14.06 -4.22 -4.07
C ALA A 160 13.93 -5.52 -3.25
N ALA A 161 14.56 -6.62 -3.66
CA ALA A 161 14.45 -7.93 -3.02
C ALA A 161 15.27 -8.07 -1.70
N GLY A 162 15.32 -7.01 -0.89
CA GLY A 162 15.83 -7.08 0.48
C GLY A 162 14.90 -7.88 1.39
N VAL A 163 15.42 -8.30 2.54
CA VAL A 163 14.62 -8.89 3.62
C VAL A 163 14.41 -7.80 4.66
N TYR A 164 13.15 -7.56 5.04
CA TYR A 164 12.81 -6.68 6.15
C TYR A 164 12.78 -7.47 7.44
N GLU A 165 13.27 -6.87 8.52
CA GLU A 165 13.14 -7.41 9.87
C GLU A 165 12.02 -6.65 10.59
N LEU A 166 11.12 -7.38 11.27
CA LEU A 166 10.06 -6.77 12.06
C LEU A 166 10.65 -6.07 13.29
N LYS A 167 10.52 -4.74 13.35
CA LYS A 167 11.04 -3.91 14.45
C LYS A 167 9.99 -3.42 15.43
N ALA A 168 8.74 -3.24 15.00
CA ALA A 168 7.68 -2.77 15.88
C ALA A 168 6.31 -3.18 15.37
N VAL A 169 5.35 -3.29 16.28
CA VAL A 169 3.93 -3.52 16.00
C VAL A 169 3.11 -2.60 16.91
N VAL A 170 2.20 -1.83 16.33
CA VAL A 170 1.20 -1.06 17.09
C VAL A 170 -0.13 -1.80 17.03
N CYS A 171 -0.68 -2.14 18.19
CA CYS A 171 -1.84 -2.98 18.34
C CYS A 171 -3.00 -2.20 18.96
N HIS A 172 -4.12 -2.12 18.25
CA HIS A 172 -5.39 -1.69 18.83
C HIS A 172 -6.04 -2.85 19.61
N ARG A 173 -6.39 -2.65 20.87
CA ARG A 173 -7.16 -3.54 21.74
C ARG A 173 -8.58 -3.00 21.89
N GLY A 174 -9.57 -3.89 21.86
CA GLY A 174 -10.99 -3.52 21.81
C GLY A 174 -11.65 -3.88 20.47
N SER A 175 -12.97 -3.95 20.48
CA SER A 175 -13.80 -4.41 19.35
C SER A 175 -14.48 -3.28 18.59
N SER A 176 -14.53 -2.07 19.15
CA SER A 176 -15.25 -0.94 18.56
C SER A 176 -14.34 -0.01 17.76
N LEU A 177 -14.95 0.86 16.95
CA LEU A 177 -14.26 1.92 16.20
C LEU A 177 -14.07 3.19 17.03
N GLY A 178 -14.97 3.44 17.99
CA GLY A 178 -15.00 4.68 18.78
C GLY A 178 -14.29 4.58 20.13
N SER A 179 -13.84 3.39 20.52
CA SER A 179 -13.18 3.13 21.80
C SER A 179 -12.28 1.90 21.71
N GLY A 180 -11.13 2.00 22.37
CA GLY A 180 -10.18 0.94 22.57
C GLY A 180 -8.87 1.49 23.13
N HIS A 181 -7.83 0.68 23.07
CA HIS A 181 -6.53 0.98 23.70
C HIS A 181 -5.39 0.61 22.77
N TYR A 182 -4.38 1.46 22.63
CA TYR A 182 -3.23 1.19 21.79
C TYR A 182 -2.03 0.80 22.63
N VAL A 183 -1.39 -0.31 22.27
CA VAL A 183 -0.11 -0.75 22.84
C VAL A 183 0.89 -0.95 21.71
N ALA A 184 2.18 -0.80 22.00
CA ALA A 184 3.24 -1.03 21.02
C ALA A 184 4.18 -2.13 21.52
N ASP A 185 4.46 -3.12 20.67
CA ASP A 185 5.53 -4.08 20.89
C ASP A 185 6.73 -3.64 20.03
N VAL A 186 7.90 -3.42 20.65
CA VAL A 186 9.10 -2.89 19.98
C VAL A 186 10.30 -3.81 20.21
N ARG A 187 11.01 -4.15 19.13
CA ARG A 187 12.20 -5.00 19.19
C ARG A 187 13.42 -4.19 19.64
N THR A 188 14.12 -4.66 20.65
CA THR A 188 15.33 -4.03 21.17
C THR A 188 16.55 -4.33 20.29
N THR A 189 17.59 -3.51 20.43
CA THR A 189 18.89 -3.73 19.76
C THR A 189 19.58 -5.04 20.20
N HIS A 190 19.23 -5.57 21.37
CA HIS A 190 19.73 -6.83 21.91
C HIS A 190 18.88 -8.05 21.53
N GLY A 191 17.83 -7.87 20.72
CA GLY A 191 17.03 -8.95 20.14
C GLY A 191 15.77 -9.35 20.89
N GLY A 192 15.51 -8.77 22.07
CA GLY A 192 14.28 -8.94 22.85
C GLY A 192 13.14 -8.04 22.38
N TRP A 193 11.99 -8.15 23.04
CA TRP A 193 10.81 -7.30 22.78
C TRP A 193 10.46 -6.54 24.03
N LEU A 194 9.96 -5.31 23.87
CA LEU A 194 9.36 -4.53 24.93
C LEU A 194 7.92 -4.24 24.55
N ARG A 195 7.00 -4.40 25.50
CA ARG A 195 5.62 -3.93 25.39
C ARG A 195 5.51 -2.58 26.07
N CYS A 196 5.21 -1.56 25.29
CA CYS A 196 4.87 -0.22 25.75
C CYS A 196 3.35 -0.07 25.85
N ASP A 197 2.86 0.06 27.09
CA ASP A 197 1.45 0.28 27.44
C ASP A 197 1.35 1.56 28.28
N ASP A 198 1.13 2.69 27.60
CA ASP A 198 1.20 4.04 28.16
C ASP A 198 2.52 4.29 28.94
N ALA A 199 2.45 4.48 30.26
CA ALA A 199 3.59 4.69 31.13
C ALA A 199 4.26 3.38 31.59
N ARG A 200 3.69 2.22 31.25
CA ARG A 200 4.20 0.90 31.63
C ARG A 200 5.00 0.29 30.49
N ILE A 201 6.18 -0.23 30.83
CA ILE A 201 7.08 -0.90 29.90
C ILE A 201 7.37 -2.28 30.47
N ASP A 202 6.99 -3.34 29.75
CA ASP A 202 7.19 -4.73 30.13
C ASP A 202 8.13 -5.44 29.12
N GLU A 203 8.92 -6.42 29.58
CA GLU A 203 9.78 -7.30 28.75
C GLU A 203 9.07 -8.59 28.30
#